data_AF-A0A966UVZ6-F1
#
_entry.id   AF-A0A966UVZ6-F1
#
_cell.length_a   1.000
_cell.length_b   1.000
_cell.length_c   1.000
_cell.angle_alpha   90.00
_cell.angle_beta   90.00
_cell.angle_gamma   90.00
#
_symmetry.space_group_name_H-M   'P 1'
#
loop_
_entity.id
_entity.type
_entity.pdbx_description
1 polymer ?
#
loop_
_entity_poly.entity_id
_entity_poly.type
_entity_poly.pdbx_seq_one_letter_code
_entity_poly.pdbx_strand_id
1 'polypeptide(L)' 'VGDENLAHKWPEGVTSWNENVPMHRYATPDEVATFALLLTDSAYEFATGAIFDFDGGKSTSPGW' A
#
# COMPACT_ATOMS: atom_id res chain seq x y z
N VAL A 1 -5.28 8.90 -0.03
CA VAL A 1 -4.03 8.26 -0.50
C VAL A 1 -3.28 9.31 -1.29
N GLY A 2 -2.02 9.62 -0.96
CA GLY A 2 -1.25 10.59 -1.72
C GLY A 2 -1.23 12.04 -1.27
N ASP A 3 -1.61 12.32 -0.03
CA ASP A 3 -1.36 13.66 0.48
C ASP A 3 0.15 13.82 0.72
N GLU A 4 0.78 14.67 -0.08
CA GLU A 4 2.20 15.02 0.02
C GLU A 4 2.57 15.54 1.43
N ASN A 5 1.58 16.08 2.14
CA ASN A 5 1.73 16.62 3.49
C ASN A 5 1.30 15.64 4.59
N LEU A 6 1.08 14.35 4.28
CA LEU A 6 0.66 13.36 5.26
C LEU A 6 1.64 13.27 6.45
N ALA A 7 2.94 13.28 6.18
CA ALA A 7 3.98 13.27 7.22
C ALA A 7 3.94 14.51 8.13
N HIS A 8 3.45 15.65 7.64
CA HIS A 8 3.27 16.85 8.45
C HIS A 8 1.96 16.81 9.24
N LYS A 9 0.87 16.35 8.62
CA LYS A 9 -0.47 16.30 9.23
C LYS A 9 -0.61 15.19 10.27
N TRP A 10 0.11 14.10 10.12
CA TRP A 10 0.07 12.95 11.02
C TRP A 10 1.45 12.26 11.13
N PRO A 11 2.42 12.91 11.80
CA PRO A 11 3.78 12.41 11.89
C PRO A 11 3.87 11.08 12.64
N GLU A 12 3.09 10.87 13.70
CA GLU A 12 3.14 9.65 14.51
C GLU A 12 2.67 8.43 13.71
N GLY A 13 1.62 8.58 12.90
CA GLY A 13 1.13 7.51 12.05
C GLY A 13 2.12 7.13 10.96
N VAL A 14 2.77 8.12 10.35
CA VAL A 14 3.81 7.87 9.33
C VAL A 14 5.02 7.17 9.93
N THR A 15 5.50 7.62 11.10
CA THR A 15 6.61 6.97 11.81
C THR A 15 6.25 5.53 12.16
N SER A 16 5.10 5.32 12.82
CA SER A 16 4.63 3.98 13.18
C SER A 16 4.50 3.07 11.96
N TRP A 17 3.91 3.55 10.86
CA TRP A 17 3.80 2.77 9.63
C TRP A 17 5.17 2.35 9.10
N ASN A 18 6.10 3.30 8.96
CA ASN A 18 7.42 3.04 8.40
C ASN A 18 8.28 2.12 9.30
N GLU A 19 8.08 2.14 10.61
CA GLU A 19 8.79 1.23 11.52
C GLU A 19 8.25 -0.21 11.44
N ASN A 20 6.95 -0.38 11.16
CA ASN A 20 6.27 -1.67 11.28
C ASN A 20 6.03 -2.41 9.95
N VAL A 21 6.01 -1.70 8.81
CA VAL A 21 5.91 -2.37 7.50
C VAL A 21 7.29 -2.80 7.00
N PRO A 22 7.44 -4.02 6.46
CA PRO A 22 8.70 -4.51 5.89
C PRO A 22 9.33 -3.58 4.84
N MET A 23 8.53 -2.86 4.06
CA MET A 23 9.04 -1.92 3.05
C MET A 23 9.54 -0.59 3.62
N HIS A 24 9.35 -0.33 4.92
CA HIS A 24 9.73 0.91 5.60
C HIS A 24 9.23 2.21 4.97
N ARG A 25 8.12 2.14 4.24
CA ARG A 25 7.41 3.25 3.62
C ARG A 25 5.98 2.87 3.30
N TYR A 26 5.11 3.86 3.15
CA TYR A 26 3.82 3.66 2.47
C TYR A 26 3.97 3.79 0.95
N ALA A 27 2.99 3.26 0.21
CA ALA A 27 2.95 3.37 -1.25
C ALA A 27 2.64 4.81 -1.70
N THR A 28 3.24 5.22 -2.80
CA THR A 28 2.88 6.47 -3.50
C THR A 28 1.54 6.31 -4.23
N PRO A 29 0.85 7.41 -4.57
CA PRO A 29 -0.37 7.37 -5.38
C PRO A 29 -0.18 6.67 -6.71
N ASP A 30 0.96 6.91 -7.36
CA ASP A 30 1.29 6.35 -8.66
C ASP A 30 1.48 4.83 -8.57
N GLU A 31 2.07 4.32 -7.50
CA GLU A 31 2.17 2.87 -7.25
C GLU A 31 0.78 2.23 -7.07
N VAL A 32 -0.12 2.89 -6.33
CA VAL A 32 -1.50 2.41 -6.15
C VAL A 32 -2.27 2.44 -7.48
N ALA A 33 -2.14 3.51 -8.25
CA ALA A 33 -2.79 3.64 -9.55
C ALA A 33 -2.25 2.61 -10.56
N THR A 34 -0.94 2.37 -10.56
CA THR A 34 -0.29 1.37 -11.41
C THR A 34 -0.80 -0.03 -11.08
N PHE A 35 -0.90 -0.36 -9.78
CA PHE A 35 -1.44 -1.65 -9.36
C PHE A 35 -2.92 -1.81 -9.75
N ALA A 36 -3.75 -0.78 -9.56
CA ALA A 36 -5.15 -0.81 -9.99
C ALA A 36 -5.28 -1.00 -11.51
N LEU A 37 -4.44 -0.34 -12.30
CA LEU A 37 -4.44 -0.46 -13.76
C LEU A 37 -4.02 -1.87 -14.20
N LEU A 38 -3.00 -2.45 -13.56
CA LEU A 38 -2.55 -3.82 -13.83
C LEU A 38 -3.70 -4.84 -13.68
N LEU A 39 -4.55 -4.67 -12.67
CA LEU A 39 -5.70 -5.55 -12.45
C LEU A 39 -6.78 -5.44 -13.55
N THR A 40 -6.74 -4.41 -14.38
CA THR A 40 -7.65 -4.25 -15.53
C THR A 40 -7.12 -4.89 -16.82
N ASP A 41 -5.86 -5.35 -16.82
CA ASP A 41 -5.28 -6.02 -17.97
C ASP A 41 -5.91 -7.40 -18.18
N SER A 42 -6.09 -7.79 -19.45
CA SER A 42 -6.58 -9.13 -19.83
C SER A 42 -5.77 -10.28 -19.25
N ALA A 43 -4.48 -10.06 -18.95
CA ALA A 43 -3.62 -11.04 -18.29
C ALA A 43 -4.09 -11.40 -16.86
N TYR A 44 -4.94 -10.57 -16.24
CA TYR A 44 -5.45 -10.74 -14.88
C TYR A 44 -6.93 -11.15 -14.82
N GLU A 45 -7.56 -11.54 -15.93
CA GLU A 45 -8.99 -11.91 -15.97
C GLU A 45 -9.39 -13.02 -14.98
N PHE A 46 -8.47 -13.95 -14.68
CA PHE A 46 -8.71 -15.05 -13.74
C PHE A 46 -8.55 -14.66 -12.26
N ALA A 47 -8.12 -13.43 -11.97
CA ALA A 47 -7.94 -12.93 -10.60
C ALA A 47 -9.22 -12.40 -9.95
N THR A 48 -10.38 -12.58 -10.58
CA THR A 48 -11.67 -12.16 -10.02
C THR A 48 -11.95 -12.79 -8.64
N GLY A 49 -12.51 -12.00 -7.72
CA GLY A 49 -12.79 -12.43 -6.34
C GLY A 49 -11.58 -12.51 -5.41
N ALA A 50 -10.37 -12.21 -5.91
CA ALA A 50 -9.17 -12.16 -5.08
C ALA A 50 -9.13 -10.90 -4.19
N ILE A 51 -8.46 -11.04 -3.05
CA ILE A 51 -8.01 -9.93 -2.20
C ILE A 51 -6.50 -9.82 -2.37
N PHE A 52 -6.01 -8.62 -2.66
CA PHE A 52 -4.59 -8.33 -2.78
C PHE A 52 -4.16 -7.39 -1.66
N ASP A 53 -3.29 -7.86 -0.78
CA ASP A 53 -2.65 -7.03 0.23
C ASP A 53 -1.56 -6.17 -0.43
N PHE A 54 -1.90 -4.91 -0.72
CA PHE A 54 -1.00 -3.91 -1.28
C PHE A 54 -0.60 -2.89 -0.20
N ASP A 55 0.11 -3.37 0.82
CA ASP A 55 0.31 -2.65 2.09
C ASP A 55 1.79 -2.53 2.52
N GLY A 56 2.72 -2.83 1.62
CA GLY A 56 4.15 -2.83 1.93
C GLY A 56 4.58 -3.98 2.86
N GLY A 57 3.76 -5.03 2.95
CA GLY A 57 4.00 -6.21 3.78
C GLY A 57 3.40 -6.12 5.18
N LYS A 58 2.54 -5.13 5.48
CA LYS A 58 1.94 -4.94 6.81
C LYS A 58 1.22 -6.21 7.29
N SER A 59 0.45 -6.85 6.41
CA SER A 59 -0.28 -8.10 6.71
C SER A 59 0.63 -9.30 6.99
N THR A 60 1.93 -9.22 6.67
CA THR A 60 2.90 -10.31 6.93
C THR A 60 3.62 -10.16 8.27
N SER A 61 3.52 -8.99 8.93
CA SER A 61 4.13 -8.73 10.23
C SER A 61 3.10 -8.90 11.36
N PRO A 62 3.32 -9.79 12.35
CA PRO A 62 2.48 -9.85 13.53
C PRO A 62 2.68 -8.59 14.40
N GLY A 63 1.59 -7.88 14.70
CA GLY A 63 1.59 -6.63 15.48
C GLY A 63 0.93 -5.51 14.69
N TRP A 64 -0.25 -5.08 15.15
CA TRP A 64 -1.00 -3.94 14.62
C TRP A 64 -0.44 -2.65 15.20
#